data_AF-A0A7D3X1A2-F1
#
_entry.id   AF-A0A7D3X1A2-F1
#
_cell.length_a   1.000
_cell.length_b   1.000
_cell.length_c   1.000
_cell.angle_alpha   90.00
_cell.angle_beta   90.00
_cell.angle_gamma   90.00
#
_symmetry.space_group_name_H-M   'P 1'
#
loop_
_entity.id
_entity.type
_entity.pdbx_description
1 polymer ?
#
loop_
_entity_poly.entity_id
_entity_poly.type
_entity_poly.pdbx_seq_one_letter_code
_entity_poly.pdbx_strand_id
1 'polypeptide(L)'
;MSITPEQIRQSYLAARRAYNGELSPAEAVQHLSSRHGLNRSTANTFVRVLPKMLTGQLYTRGLSVAATRHYLESIRVDNTTELSNALTALMLHIPYYEDSHNANMHSLRALHKEFFNHR
;
A
#
# COMPACT_ATOMS: atom_id res chain seq x y z
N MET A 1 -17.68 2.78 -5.10
CA MET A 1 -17.66 2.03 -3.82
C MET A 1 -16.40 2.41 -3.07
N SER A 2 -16.54 3.01 -1.89
CA SER A 2 -15.40 3.42 -1.06
C SER A 2 -14.94 2.25 -0.21
N ILE A 3 -13.62 2.06 -0.11
CA ILE A 3 -13.04 1.00 0.73
C ILE A 3 -13.11 1.45 2.18
N THR A 4 -13.62 0.60 3.07
CA THR A 4 -13.77 0.93 4.50
C THR A 4 -12.43 0.86 5.24
N PRO A 5 -12.26 1.53 6.39
CA PRO A 5 -11.06 1.41 7.20
C PRO A 5 -10.76 -0.04 7.60
N GLU A 6 -11.79 -0.83 7.91
CA GLU A 6 -11.61 -2.25 8.22
C GLU A 6 -11.11 -3.05 7.01
N GLN A 7 -11.64 -2.79 5.80
CA GLN A 7 -11.13 -3.42 4.58
C GLN A 7 -9.67 -3.05 4.30
N ILE A 8 -9.28 -1.79 4.55
CA ILE A 8 -7.88 -1.34 4.43
C ILE A 8 -7.01 -2.11 5.42
N ARG A 9 -7.42 -2.19 6.68
CA ARG A 9 -6.69 -2.93 7.73
C ARG A 9 -6.51 -4.39 7.37
N GLN A 10 -7.58 -5.06 6.97
CA GLN A 10 -7.54 -6.46 6.56
C GLN A 10 -6.68 -6.66 5.31
N SER A 11 -6.68 -5.71 4.38
CA SER A 11 -5.82 -5.76 3.19
C SER A 11 -4.34 -5.75 3.55
N TYR A 12 -3.93 -4.92 4.52
CA TYR A 12 -2.55 -4.86 4.98
C TYR A 12 -2.14 -6.20 5.61
N LEU A 13 -2.95 -6.73 6.52
CA LEU A 13 -2.68 -8.00 7.19
C LEU A 13 -2.55 -9.14 6.18
N ALA A 14 -3.48 -9.27 5.23
CA ALA A 14 -3.43 -10.30 4.21
C ALA A 14 -2.21 -10.15 3.29
N ALA A 15 -1.87 -8.92 2.89
CA ALA A 15 -0.69 -8.65 2.08
C ALA A 15 0.61 -8.97 2.82
N ARG A 16 0.69 -8.66 4.13
CA ARG A 16 1.85 -8.95 4.98
C ARG A 16 2.05 -10.45 5.14
N ARG A 17 0.98 -11.20 5.41
CA ARG A 17 1.03 -12.67 5.47
C ARG A 17 1.48 -13.28 4.14
N ALA A 18 1.02 -12.72 3.02
CA ALA A 18 1.47 -13.14 1.69
C ALA A 18 2.96 -12.86 1.45
N TYR A 19 3.44 -11.69 1.88
CA TYR A 19 4.86 -11.32 1.80
C TYR A 19 5.75 -12.23 2.64
N ASN A 20 5.28 -12.61 3.83
CA ASN A 20 5.98 -13.53 4.74
C ASN A 20 5.93 -15.00 4.31
N GLY A 21 5.20 -15.34 3.24
CA GLY A 21 5.04 -16.73 2.77
C GLY A 21 4.06 -17.58 3.58
N GLU A 22 3.26 -16.98 4.46
CA GLU A 22 2.25 -17.71 5.25
C GLU A 22 1.02 -18.12 4.42
N LEU A 23 0.83 -17.45 3.29
CA LEU A 23 -0.20 -17.75 2.30
C LEU A 23 0.25 -17.22 0.93
N SER A 24 -0.30 -17.76 -0.15
CA SER A 24 -0.01 -17.26 -1.49
C SER A 24 -0.70 -15.93 -1.79
N PRO A 25 -0.19 -15.11 -2.72
CA PRO A 25 -0.88 -13.89 -3.16
C PRO A 25 -2.31 -14.16 -3.66
N ALA A 26 -2.55 -15.31 -4.29
CA ALA A 26 -3.87 -15.70 -4.77
C ALA A 26 -4.84 -15.95 -3.61
N GLU A 27 -4.39 -16.66 -2.56
CA GLU A 27 -5.16 -16.87 -1.33
C GLU A 27 -5.44 -15.56 -0.60
N ALA A 28 -4.48 -14.63 -0.57
CA ALA A 28 -4.67 -13.30 0.00
C ALA A 28 -5.81 -12.55 -0.70
N VAL A 29 -5.76 -12.51 -2.03
CA VAL A 29 -6.79 -11.86 -2.86
C VAL A 29 -8.15 -12.54 -2.68
N GLN A 30 -8.18 -13.87 -2.65
CA GLN A 30 -9.41 -14.61 -2.43
C GLN A 30 -9.98 -14.32 -1.04
N HIS A 31 -9.17 -14.36 0.01
CA HIS A 31 -9.57 -14.06 1.38
C HIS A 31 -10.18 -12.66 1.49
N LEU A 32 -9.51 -11.65 0.94
CA LEU A 32 -9.99 -10.26 0.92
C LEU A 32 -11.32 -10.13 0.18
N SER A 33 -11.49 -10.85 -0.93
CA SER A 33 -12.71 -10.78 -1.72
C SER A 33 -13.87 -11.49 -1.06
N SER A 34 -13.67 -12.72 -0.59
CA SER A 34 -14.75 -13.56 -0.05
C SER A 34 -15.14 -13.20 1.38
N ARG A 35 -14.18 -12.76 2.22
CA ARG A 35 -14.43 -12.50 3.65
C ARG A 35 -14.68 -11.03 3.94
N HIS A 36 -14.08 -10.13 3.16
CA HIS A 36 -14.12 -8.69 3.43
C HIS A 36 -14.84 -7.89 2.33
N GLY A 37 -15.40 -8.58 1.32
CA GLY A 37 -16.22 -7.95 0.27
C GLY A 37 -15.45 -7.03 -0.68
N LEU A 38 -14.12 -7.15 -0.75
CA LEU A 38 -13.32 -6.40 -1.70
C LEU A 38 -13.51 -6.96 -3.12
N ASN A 39 -13.62 -6.08 -4.10
CA ASN A 39 -13.52 -6.55 -5.49
C ASN A 39 -12.10 -7.10 -5.72
N ARG A 40 -11.99 -8.14 -6.55
CA ARG A 40 -10.72 -8.86 -6.76
C ARG A 40 -9.61 -7.96 -7.32
N SER A 41 -9.94 -6.96 -8.13
CA SER A 41 -8.97 -6.01 -8.70
C SER A 41 -8.31 -5.17 -7.61
N THR A 42 -9.12 -4.57 -6.72
CA THR A 42 -8.66 -3.79 -5.57
C THR A 42 -7.88 -4.66 -4.59
N ALA A 43 -8.38 -5.86 -4.27
CA ALA A 43 -7.66 -6.81 -3.42
C ALA A 43 -6.28 -7.17 -4.00
N ASN A 44 -6.20 -7.43 -5.31
CA ASN A 44 -4.94 -7.69 -5.99
C ASN A 44 -3.98 -6.49 -5.96
N THR A 45 -4.49 -5.26 -6.12
CA THR A 45 -3.66 -4.05 -5.97
C THR A 45 -3.06 -3.97 -4.56
N PHE A 46 -3.87 -4.14 -3.51
CA PHE A 46 -3.39 -4.13 -2.12
C PHE A 46 -2.27 -5.15 -1.87
N VAL A 47 -2.49 -6.40 -2.28
CA VAL A 47 -1.53 -7.50 -2.10
C VAL A 47 -0.23 -7.26 -2.87
N ARG A 48 -0.30 -6.67 -4.08
CA ARG A 48 0.89 -6.43 -4.91
C ARG A 48 1.67 -5.17 -4.56
N VAL A 49 1.03 -4.16 -3.97
CA VAL A 49 1.69 -2.90 -3.62
C VAL A 49 2.59 -3.08 -2.40
N LEU A 50 2.19 -3.86 -1.39
CA LEU A 50 2.98 -4.00 -0.16
C LEU A 50 4.43 -4.48 -0.43
N PRO A 51 4.70 -5.57 -1.18
CA PRO A 51 6.07 -5.99 -1.45
C PRO A 51 6.91 -4.90 -2.12
N LYS A 52 6.31 -4.07 -2.98
CA LYS A 52 6.99 -2.95 -3.63
C LYS A 52 7.32 -1.84 -2.63
N MET A 53 6.41 -1.55 -1.71
CA MET A 53 6.68 -0.64 -0.60
C MET A 53 7.84 -1.17 0.26
N LEU A 54 7.78 -2.41 0.72
CA LEU A 54 8.79 -2.99 1.60
C LEU A 54 10.19 -3.07 0.97
N THR A 55 10.27 -3.17 -0.35
CA THR A 55 11.53 -3.25 -1.11
C THR A 55 11.96 -1.94 -1.76
N GLY A 56 11.20 -0.85 -1.58
CA GLY A 56 11.55 0.46 -2.15
C GLY A 56 11.39 0.54 -3.67
N GLN A 57 10.59 -0.34 -4.25
CA GLN A 57 10.40 -0.44 -5.70
C GLN A 57 9.19 0.35 -6.18
N LEU A 58 9.24 0.83 -7.42
CA LEU A 58 8.11 1.46 -8.09
C LEU A 58 6.88 0.53 -8.10
N TYR A 59 5.73 1.07 -7.72
CA TYR A 59 4.42 0.49 -8.02
C TYR A 59 3.63 1.44 -8.92
N THR A 60 3.04 0.90 -9.98
CA THR A 60 2.34 1.69 -11.01
C THR A 60 0.86 1.87 -10.71
N ARG A 61 0.25 0.91 -10.00
CA ARG A 61 -1.09 1.04 -9.42
C ARG A 61 -0.99 1.53 -7.99
N GLY A 62 -1.57 2.69 -7.72
CA GLY A 62 -1.57 3.31 -6.40
C GLY A 62 -2.68 2.81 -5.48
N LEU A 63 -2.52 3.10 -4.19
CA LEU A 63 -3.59 3.00 -3.20
C LEU A 63 -4.25 4.38 -3.02
N SER A 64 -5.42 4.42 -2.38
CA SER A 64 -5.97 5.69 -1.93
C SER A 64 -5.09 6.31 -0.84
N VAL A 65 -5.17 7.63 -0.64
CA VAL A 65 -4.43 8.34 0.42
C VAL A 65 -4.64 7.69 1.80
N ALA A 66 -5.90 7.32 2.12
CA ALA A 66 -6.23 6.67 3.37
C ALA A 66 -5.56 5.29 3.53
N ALA A 67 -5.51 4.50 2.46
CA ALA A 67 -4.86 3.20 2.50
C ALA A 67 -3.33 3.31 2.52
N THR A 68 -2.75 4.23 1.74
CA THR A 68 -1.30 4.52 1.79
C THR A 68 -0.89 4.92 3.20
N ARG A 69 -1.65 5.80 3.87
CA ARG A 69 -1.40 6.17 5.26
C ARG A 69 -1.38 4.95 6.17
N HIS A 70 -2.44 4.14 6.13
CA HIS A 70 -2.54 2.96 6.98
C HIS A 70 -1.38 1.97 6.76
N TYR A 71 -0.93 1.80 5.51
CA TYR A 71 0.21 0.95 5.18
C TYR A 71 1.50 1.53 5.75
N LEU A 72 1.75 2.83 5.60
CA LEU A 72 2.93 3.49 6.19
C LEU A 72 2.94 3.42 7.72
N GLU A 73 1.80 3.64 8.37
CA GLU A 73 1.66 3.53 9.83
C GLU A 73 1.97 2.12 10.31
N SER A 74 1.43 1.12 9.63
CA SER A 74 1.61 -0.29 10.00
C SER A 74 3.04 -0.77 9.74
N ILE A 75 3.64 -0.38 8.61
CA ILE A 75 5.05 -0.67 8.31
C ILE A 75 5.97 -0.02 9.35
N ARG A 76 5.69 1.23 9.76
CA ARG A 76 6.47 1.92 10.80
C ARG A 76 6.45 1.16 12.13
N VAL A 77 5.29 0.64 12.51
CA VAL A 77 5.14 -0.15 13.74
C VAL A 77 5.91 -1.47 13.65
N ASP A 78 5.91 -2.11 12.49
CA ASP A 78 6.59 -3.40 12.28
C ASP A 78 8.12 -3.24 12.20
N ASN A 79 8.63 -2.30 11.40
CA ASN A 79 10.06 -2.11 11.15
C ASN A 79 10.38 -0.73 10.54
N THR A 80 11.19 0.07 11.25
CA THR A 80 11.62 1.41 10.79
C THR A 80 12.47 1.38 9.52
N THR A 81 13.21 0.30 9.25
CA THR A 81 13.96 0.13 8.00
C THR A 81 13.02 -0.04 6.81
N GLU A 82 11.98 -0.86 6.97
CA GLU A 82 10.96 -1.05 5.92
C GLU A 82 10.18 0.23 5.64
N LEU A 83 10.02 1.11 6.64
CA LEU A 83 9.39 2.42 6.44
C LEU A 83 10.18 3.29 5.46
N SER A 84 11.51 3.30 5.55
CA SER A 84 12.37 4.06 4.63
C SER A 84 12.22 3.57 3.19
N ASN A 85 12.13 2.25 3.01
CA ASN A 85 11.84 1.65 1.71
C ASN A 85 10.43 2.03 1.22
N ALA A 86 9.42 1.95 2.07
CA ALA A 86 8.04 2.27 1.72
C ALA A 86 7.89 3.72 1.24
N LEU A 87 8.62 4.64 1.88
CA LEU A 87 8.61 6.05 1.51
C LEU A 87 9.38 6.33 0.23
N THR A 88 10.46 5.59 -0.03
CA THR A 88 11.15 5.57 -1.32
C THR A 88 10.20 5.11 -2.44
N ALA A 89 9.51 3.97 -2.24
CA ALA A 89 8.53 3.46 -3.20
C ALA A 89 7.39 4.46 -3.47
N LEU A 90 6.88 5.13 -2.44
CA LEU A 90 5.87 6.19 -2.58
C LEU A 90 6.40 7.37 -3.41
N MET A 91 7.64 7.80 -3.19
CA MET A 91 8.26 8.87 -3.98
C MET A 91 8.58 8.47 -5.41
N LEU A 92 8.74 7.18 -5.72
CA LEU A 92 8.81 6.69 -7.09
C LEU A 92 7.43 6.66 -7.76
N HIS A 93 6.39 6.26 -7.01
CA HIS A 93 5.02 6.19 -7.52
C HIS A 93 4.45 7.55 -7.91
N ILE A 94 4.65 8.57 -7.07
CA ILE A 94 4.11 9.91 -7.25
C ILE A 94 4.42 10.49 -8.65
N PRO A 95 5.69 10.70 -9.05
CA PRO A 95 6.01 11.27 -10.35
C PRO A 95 5.56 10.36 -11.50
N TYR A 96 5.73 9.04 -11.36
CA TYR A 96 5.25 8.08 -12.37
C TYR A 96 3.75 8.26 -12.67
N TYR A 97 2.93 8.41 -11.63
CA TYR A 97 1.49 8.57 -11.80
C TYR A 97 1.13 9.95 -12.35
N GLU A 98 1.76 11.00 -11.82
CA GLU A 98 1.57 12.39 -12.26
C GLU A 98 1.86 12.53 -13.76
N ASP A 99 3.00 11.98 -14.23
CA ASP A 99 3.39 11.96 -15.64
C ASP A 99 2.41 11.16 -16.50
N SER A 100 1.96 9.99 -16.01
CA SER A 100 1.09 9.09 -16.77
C SER A 100 -0.37 9.58 -16.89
N HIS A 101 -0.83 10.45 -15.98
CA HIS A 101 -2.24 10.84 -15.89
C HIS A 101 -2.47 12.36 -15.93
N ASN A 102 -1.42 13.16 -16.13
CA ASN A 102 -1.46 14.62 -16.08
C ASN A 102 -2.19 15.14 -14.82
N ALA A 103 -1.83 14.56 -13.67
CA ALA A 103 -2.44 14.82 -12.37
C ALA A 103 -1.38 15.30 -11.37
N ASN A 104 -1.80 15.86 -10.24
CA ASN A 104 -0.90 16.24 -9.14
C ASN A 104 -1.27 15.49 -7.87
N MET A 105 -0.32 14.77 -7.29
CA MET A 105 -0.50 13.92 -6.12
C MET A 105 -0.16 14.65 -4.81
N HIS A 106 -0.67 15.88 -4.65
CA HIS A 106 -0.38 16.75 -3.49
C HIS A 106 -0.61 16.06 -2.14
N SER A 107 -1.71 15.31 -1.99
CA SER A 107 -2.03 14.61 -0.75
C SER A 107 -1.02 13.49 -0.42
N LEU A 108 -0.52 12.76 -1.43
CA LEU A 108 0.50 11.73 -1.23
C LEU A 108 1.87 12.36 -0.94
N ARG A 109 2.20 13.51 -1.54
CA ARG A 109 3.41 14.27 -1.20
C ARG A 109 3.39 14.80 0.23
N ALA A 110 2.24 15.33 0.68
CA ALA A 110 2.05 15.76 2.06
C ALA A 110 2.21 14.59 3.03
N LEU A 111 1.59 13.44 2.72
CA LEU A 111 1.73 12.21 3.50
C LEU A 111 3.19 11.74 3.55
N HIS A 112 3.91 11.71 2.42
CA HIS A 112 5.33 11.37 2.43
C HIS A 112 6.14 12.29 3.36
N LYS A 113 5.91 13.61 3.31
CA LYS A 113 6.61 14.60 4.13
C LYS A 113 6.35 14.39 5.63
N GLU A 114 5.10 14.11 6.01
CA GLU A 114 4.72 13.80 7.39
C GLU A 114 5.53 12.61 7.92
N PHE A 115 5.57 11.50 7.18
CA PHE A 115 6.33 10.32 7.58
C PHE A 115 7.84 10.47 7.36
N PHE A 116 8.31 11.45 6.58
CA PHE A 116 9.74 11.77 6.43
C PHE A 116 10.30 12.49 7.65
N ASN A 117 9.54 13.41 8.22
CA ASN A 117 9.99 14.23 9.34
C ASN A 117 9.95 13.51 10.70
N HIS A 118 9.29 12.37 10.78
CA HIS A 118 9.08 11.59 12.01
C HIS A 118 9.69 10.17 11.93
N ARG A 119 10.80 10.01 11.20
CA ARG A 119 11.56 8.75 11.08
C ARG A 119 12.59 8.58 12.18
#